data_AF-B8HZL5-F1
#
_entry.id   AF-B8HZL5-F1
#
_cell.length_a   1.000
_cell.length_b   1.000
_cell.length_c   1.000
_cell.angle_alpha   90.00
_cell.angle_beta   90.00
_cell.angle_gamma   90.00
#
_symmetry.space_group_name_H-M   'P 1'
#
loop_
_entity.id
_entity.type
_entity.pdbx_description
1 polymer ?
#
loop_
_entity_poly.entity_id
_entity_poly.type
_entity_poly.pdbx_seq_one_letter_code
_entity_poly.pdbx_strand_id
1 'polypeptide(L)'
;MRLTLNKANRLLQQLKSRRSYRHYDYLAAMPTFSLTVRLSDCNDELRATLEEQYRRRRDALDNRLQICQDYYRLRESLFVANQRCGISQRLSDIDLCRELLNLYKHTQSQYADSKVVPLRVEAIDPQQLREDLKHMEGKTELEIQVITPAEIEQQIQSLTSRIDQLEDEITRLNNQETLEIELSEASLQLMGTAAA
;
A
#
# COMPACT_ATOMS: atom_id res chain seq x y z
N MET A 1 -16.26 12.23 -14.10
CA MET A 1 -16.21 10.82 -14.58
C MET A 1 -16.48 9.88 -13.40
N ARG A 2 -17.33 8.86 -13.57
CA ARG A 2 -17.62 7.85 -12.52
C ARG A 2 -16.81 6.58 -12.77
N LEU A 3 -15.97 6.17 -11.81
CA LEU A 3 -15.10 5.00 -11.90
C LEU A 3 -15.27 4.09 -10.68
N THR A 4 -14.96 2.81 -10.81
CA THR A 4 -14.81 1.92 -9.65
C THR A 4 -13.53 2.26 -8.88
N LEU A 5 -13.47 1.94 -7.58
CA LEU A 5 -12.26 2.17 -6.77
C LEU A 5 -11.03 1.49 -7.36
N ASN A 6 -11.16 0.28 -7.92
CA ASN A 6 -10.08 -0.42 -8.63
C ASN A 6 -9.56 0.41 -9.81
N LYS A 7 -10.47 0.92 -10.66
CA LYS A 7 -10.10 1.77 -11.80
C LYS A 7 -9.46 3.08 -11.34
N ALA A 8 -9.99 3.71 -10.29
CA ALA A 8 -9.45 4.92 -9.70
C ALA A 8 -8.04 4.69 -9.10
N ASN A 9 -7.79 3.56 -8.44
CA ASN A 9 -6.48 3.18 -7.94
C ASN A 9 -5.47 2.98 -9.09
N ARG A 10 -5.87 2.33 -10.18
CA ARG A 10 -5.04 2.21 -11.40
C ARG A 10 -4.69 3.58 -11.99
N LEU A 11 -5.68 4.46 -12.08
CA LEU A 11 -5.54 5.83 -12.54
C LEU A 11 -4.53 6.61 -11.66
N LEU A 12 -4.62 6.48 -10.34
CA LEU A 12 -3.68 7.08 -9.40
C LEU A 12 -2.25 6.58 -9.61
N GLN A 13 -2.06 5.28 -9.87
CA GLN A 13 -0.73 4.73 -10.17
C GLN A 13 -0.18 5.21 -11.51
N GLN A 14 -1.04 5.34 -12.52
CA GLN A 14 -0.67 5.91 -13.82
C GLN A 14 -0.25 7.38 -13.67
N LEU A 15 -1.04 8.19 -12.96
CA LEU A 15 -0.65 9.57 -12.64
C LEU A 15 0.63 9.62 -11.80
N LYS A 16 0.80 8.72 -10.82
CA LYS A 16 2.03 8.64 -10.01
C LYS A 16 3.27 8.37 -10.85
N SER A 17 3.20 7.43 -11.80
CA SER A 17 4.34 7.07 -12.63
C SER A 17 4.64 8.17 -13.67
N ARG A 18 3.61 8.63 -14.40
CA ARG A 18 3.75 9.64 -15.46
C ARG A 18 4.06 11.02 -14.92
N ARG A 19 3.65 11.36 -13.70
CA ARG A 19 4.06 12.63 -13.06
C ARG A 19 5.50 12.58 -12.56
N SER A 20 6.07 11.41 -12.27
CA SER A 20 7.39 11.31 -11.65
C SER A 20 8.51 11.73 -12.63
N TYR A 21 9.56 12.35 -12.08
CA TYR A 21 10.63 13.14 -12.71
C TYR A 21 11.31 12.64 -14.00
N ARG A 22 11.05 11.42 -14.49
CA ARG A 22 11.66 10.93 -15.74
C ARG A 22 11.12 11.62 -17.00
N HIS A 23 10.01 12.34 -16.87
CA HIS A 23 9.49 13.23 -17.91
C HIS A 23 9.54 14.66 -17.38
N TYR A 24 10.73 15.23 -17.36
CA TYR A 24 10.86 16.69 -17.32
C TYR A 24 10.12 17.22 -18.55
N ASP A 25 8.95 17.83 -18.34
CA ASP A 25 8.46 18.79 -19.31
C ASP A 25 9.42 19.98 -19.21
N TYR A 26 10.48 19.92 -20.02
CA TYR A 26 11.63 20.81 -19.97
C TYR A 26 11.19 22.28 -19.92
N LEU A 27 10.09 22.60 -20.60
CA LEU A 27 9.49 23.93 -20.64
C LEU A 27 8.90 24.37 -19.29
N ALA A 28 8.29 23.47 -18.53
CA ALA A 28 7.70 23.81 -17.22
C ALA A 28 8.77 24.07 -16.14
N ALA A 29 9.96 23.49 -16.29
CA ALA A 29 11.05 23.60 -15.31
C ALA A 29 12.12 24.66 -15.67
N MET A 30 12.05 25.22 -16.88
CA MET A 30 12.98 26.26 -17.37
C MET A 30 12.24 27.60 -17.41
N PRO A 31 12.23 28.37 -16.31
CA PRO A 31 11.55 29.67 -16.26
C PRO A 31 12.20 30.71 -17.20
N THR A 32 13.41 30.41 -17.68
CA THR A 32 14.20 31.26 -18.56
C THR A 32 14.53 30.53 -19.86
N PHE A 33 14.67 31.27 -20.96
CA PHE A 33 15.21 30.76 -22.21
C PHE A 33 16.19 31.76 -22.81
N SER A 34 17.17 31.23 -23.53
CA SER A 34 18.20 32.04 -24.19
C SER A 34 17.89 32.14 -25.68
N LEU A 35 17.98 33.35 -26.22
CA LEU A 35 17.84 33.63 -27.64
C LEU A 35 18.96 34.60 -28.05
N THR A 36 19.71 34.24 -29.08
CA THR A 36 20.71 35.13 -29.68
C THR A 36 20.02 36.01 -30.72
N VAL A 37 20.11 37.33 -30.57
CA VAL A 37 19.41 38.31 -31.41
C VAL A 37 20.40 39.33 -31.94
N ARG A 38 20.33 39.69 -33.23
CA ARG A 38 21.07 40.82 -33.80
C ARG A 38 20.19 42.07 -33.78
N LEU A 39 20.82 43.26 -33.78
CA LEU A 39 20.10 44.54 -33.86
C LEU A 39 19.15 44.64 -35.06
N SER A 40 19.47 43.99 -36.19
CA SER A 40 18.60 43.90 -37.38
C SER A 40 17.31 43.13 -37.16
N ASP A 41 17.29 42.25 -36.16
CA ASP A 41 16.20 41.30 -35.91
C ASP A 41 15.24 41.84 -34.85
N CYS A 42 15.49 43.04 -34.30
CA CYS A 42 14.65 43.72 -33.31
C CYS A 42 13.37 44.31 -33.96
N ASN A 43 12.51 43.44 -34.47
CA ASN A 43 11.27 43.78 -35.15
C ASN A 43 10.06 43.04 -34.54
N ASP A 44 8.89 43.17 -35.17
CA ASP A 44 7.66 42.52 -34.71
C ASP A 44 7.72 40.97 -34.76
N GLU A 45 8.55 40.38 -35.62
CA GLU A 45 8.73 38.92 -35.69
C GLU A 45 9.46 38.38 -34.46
N LEU A 46 10.47 39.10 -33.97
CA LEU A 46 11.13 38.77 -32.70
C LEU A 46 10.14 38.86 -31.54
N ARG A 47 9.32 39.92 -31.48
CA ARG A 47 8.30 40.06 -30.44
C ARG A 47 7.32 38.89 -30.47
N ALA A 48 6.79 38.53 -31.64
CA ALA A 48 5.90 37.39 -31.80
C ALA A 48 6.56 36.07 -31.33
N THR A 49 7.85 35.89 -31.63
CA THR A 49 8.62 34.73 -31.17
C THR A 49 8.75 34.70 -29.65
N LEU A 50 9.05 35.84 -29.01
CA LEU A 50 9.16 35.93 -27.55
C LEU A 50 7.81 35.66 -26.87
N GLU A 51 6.73 36.22 -27.39
CA GLU A 51 5.36 36.02 -26.87
C GLU A 51 4.93 34.55 -26.99
N GLU A 52 5.25 33.88 -28.10
CA GLU A 52 4.99 32.46 -28.28
C GLU A 52 5.80 31.59 -27.31
N GLN A 53 7.10 31.88 -27.14
CA GLN A 53 7.96 31.17 -26.19
C GLN A 53 7.53 31.36 -24.73
N TYR A 54 7.04 32.56 -24.39
CA TYR A 54 6.45 32.86 -23.08
C TYR A 54 5.19 32.04 -22.86
N ARG A 55 4.24 32.08 -23.81
CA ARG A 55 2.96 31.36 -23.73
C ARG A 55 3.17 29.86 -23.56
N ARG A 56 4.00 29.24 -24.40
CA ARG A 56 4.30 27.80 -24.32
C ARG A 56 4.82 27.35 -22.97
N ARG A 57 5.74 28.12 -22.36
CA ARG A 57 6.28 27.81 -21.03
C ARG A 57 5.25 28.01 -19.94
N ARG A 58 4.44 29.06 -20.05
CA ARG A 58 3.36 29.32 -19.11
C ARG A 58 2.33 28.20 -19.12
N ASP A 59 1.87 27.81 -20.31
CA ASP A 59 0.91 26.71 -20.49
C ASP A 59 1.49 25.38 -19.98
N ALA A 60 2.77 25.09 -20.26
CA ALA A 60 3.44 23.90 -19.74
C ALA A 60 3.49 23.88 -18.20
N LEU A 61 3.78 25.03 -17.57
CA LEU A 61 3.76 25.15 -16.10
C LEU A 61 2.35 24.97 -15.53
N ASP A 62 1.35 25.63 -16.12
CA ASP A 62 -0.03 25.56 -15.65
C ASP A 62 -0.59 24.13 -15.80
N ASN A 63 -0.35 23.47 -16.94
CA ASN A 63 -0.67 22.05 -17.15
C ASN A 63 -0.01 21.16 -16.09
N ARG A 64 1.26 21.41 -15.79
CA ARG A 64 2.01 20.65 -14.79
C ARG A 64 1.43 20.82 -13.39
N LEU A 65 1.04 22.04 -13.02
CA LEU A 65 0.39 22.32 -11.73
C LEU A 65 -0.95 21.60 -11.64
N GLN A 66 -1.76 21.60 -12.70
CA GLN A 66 -3.03 20.88 -12.74
C GLN A 66 -2.85 19.38 -12.55
N ILE A 67 -1.90 18.75 -13.25
CA ILE A 67 -1.59 17.32 -13.10
C ILE A 67 -1.23 16.98 -11.65
N CYS A 68 -0.44 17.84 -11.00
CA CYS A 68 -0.10 17.68 -9.59
C CYS A 68 -1.34 17.80 -8.69
N GLN A 69 -2.17 18.82 -8.89
CA GLN A 69 -3.41 19.02 -8.13
C GLN A 69 -4.37 17.83 -8.28
N ASP A 70 -4.60 17.38 -9.49
CA ASP A 70 -5.46 16.23 -9.80
C ASP A 70 -4.98 14.95 -9.13
N TYR A 71 -3.67 14.69 -9.13
CA TYR A 71 -3.11 13.55 -8.42
C TYR A 71 -3.48 13.58 -6.93
N TYR A 72 -3.31 14.73 -6.26
CA TYR A 72 -3.59 14.84 -4.84
C TYR A 72 -5.08 14.78 -4.54
N ARG A 73 -5.93 15.42 -5.37
CA ARG A 73 -7.39 15.30 -5.27
C ARG A 73 -7.85 13.85 -5.42
N LEU A 74 -7.35 13.14 -6.43
CA LEU A 74 -7.69 11.73 -6.63
C LEU A 74 -7.25 10.87 -5.44
N ARG A 75 -6.05 11.11 -4.91
CA ARG A 75 -5.54 10.41 -3.71
C ARG A 75 -6.44 10.64 -2.50
N GLU A 76 -6.86 11.88 -2.27
CA GLU A 76 -7.74 12.24 -1.15
C GLU A 76 -9.13 11.61 -1.32
N SER A 77 -9.74 11.71 -2.50
CA SER A 77 -11.03 11.10 -2.80
C SER A 77 -11.00 9.58 -2.63
N LEU A 78 -9.91 8.92 -3.04
CA LEU A 78 -9.70 7.48 -2.81
C LEU A 78 -9.57 7.15 -1.31
N PHE A 79 -8.84 7.97 -0.55
CA PHE A 79 -8.69 7.77 0.89
C PHE A 79 -10.06 7.86 1.60
N VAL A 80 -10.82 8.92 1.33
CA VAL A 80 -12.17 9.11 1.90
C VAL A 80 -13.11 7.98 1.50
N ALA A 81 -13.08 7.56 0.22
CA ALA A 81 -13.90 6.46 -0.25
C ALA A 81 -13.55 5.14 0.43
N ASN A 82 -12.26 4.81 0.56
CA ASN A 82 -11.78 3.61 1.25
C ASN A 82 -12.18 3.59 2.73
N GLN A 83 -12.16 4.75 3.39
CA GLN A 83 -12.63 4.87 4.76
C GLN A 83 -14.14 4.64 4.84
N ARG A 84 -14.92 5.28 3.96
CA ARG A 84 -16.40 5.18 3.93
C ARG A 84 -16.87 3.75 3.67
N CYS A 85 -16.26 3.02 2.74
CA CYS A 85 -16.65 1.65 2.43
C CYS A 85 -16.00 0.60 3.35
N GLY A 86 -15.18 1.03 4.31
CA GLY A 86 -14.56 0.14 5.29
C GLY A 86 -13.42 -0.73 4.72
N ILE A 87 -12.81 -0.35 3.59
CA ILE A 87 -11.58 -1.00 3.10
C ILE A 87 -10.44 -0.75 4.09
N SER A 88 -10.32 0.47 4.62
CA SER A 88 -9.25 0.81 5.57
C SER A 88 -9.31 -0.03 6.85
N GLN A 89 -10.51 -0.30 7.36
CA GLN A 89 -10.70 -1.15 8.52
C GLN A 89 -10.27 -2.60 8.23
N ARG A 90 -10.70 -3.15 7.08
CA ARG A 90 -10.34 -4.52 6.69
C ARG A 90 -8.84 -4.71 6.48
N LEU A 91 -8.16 -3.71 5.92
CA LEU A 91 -6.70 -3.73 5.81
C LEU A 91 -6.04 -3.76 7.19
N SER A 92 -6.52 -2.96 8.13
CA SER A 92 -6.05 -3.00 9.52
C SER A 92 -6.31 -4.35 10.19
N ASP A 93 -7.46 -4.97 9.93
CA ASP A 93 -7.80 -6.30 10.47
C ASP A 93 -6.90 -7.39 9.87
N ILE A 94 -6.55 -7.29 8.58
CA ILE A 94 -5.56 -8.17 7.93
C ILE A 94 -4.19 -8.01 8.58
N ASP A 95 -3.75 -6.77 8.83
CA ASP A 95 -2.45 -6.52 9.47
C ASP A 95 -2.40 -7.14 10.88
N LEU A 96 -3.46 -6.98 11.67
CA LEU A 96 -3.59 -7.67 12.96
C LEU A 96 -3.53 -9.20 12.80
N CYS A 97 -4.26 -9.76 11.84
CA CYS A 97 -4.25 -11.21 11.62
C CYS A 97 -2.85 -11.72 11.24
N ARG A 98 -2.10 -10.95 10.43
CA ARG A 98 -0.72 -11.29 10.04
C ARG A 98 0.24 -11.25 11.22
N GLU A 99 0.12 -10.25 12.09
CA GLU A 99 0.91 -10.18 13.33
C GLU A 99 0.64 -11.38 14.25
N LEU A 100 -0.63 -11.72 14.46
CA LEU A 100 -1.00 -12.90 15.25
C LEU A 100 -0.51 -14.21 14.61
N LEU A 101 -0.61 -14.32 13.29
CA LEU A 101 -0.15 -15.49 12.55
C LEU A 101 1.38 -15.65 12.64
N ASN A 102 2.13 -14.54 12.62
CA ASN A 102 3.58 -14.56 12.86
C ASN A 102 3.91 -15.04 14.26
N LEU A 103 3.18 -14.56 15.28
CA LEU A 103 3.33 -15.01 16.66
C LEU A 103 3.09 -16.52 16.77
N TYR A 104 1.96 -17.02 16.25
CA TYR A 104 1.64 -18.45 16.32
C TYR A 104 2.63 -19.32 15.54
N LYS A 105 3.10 -18.89 14.37
CA LYS A 105 4.16 -19.60 13.63
C LYS A 105 5.47 -19.64 14.39
N HIS A 106 5.84 -18.54 15.06
CA HIS A 106 7.01 -18.52 15.93
C HIS A 106 6.85 -19.46 17.12
N THR A 107 5.69 -19.49 17.78
CA THR A 107 5.41 -20.45 18.84
C THR A 107 5.44 -21.89 18.32
N GLN A 108 4.92 -22.14 17.12
CA GLN A 108 4.96 -23.46 16.48
C GLN A 108 6.39 -23.94 16.23
N SER A 109 7.31 -23.07 15.78
CA SER A 109 8.71 -23.46 15.55
C SER A 109 9.44 -23.85 16.84
N GLN A 110 9.06 -23.26 17.99
CA GLN A 110 9.62 -23.66 19.29
C GLN A 110 9.35 -25.14 19.62
N TYR A 111 8.23 -25.71 19.17
CA TYR A 111 7.96 -27.15 19.35
C TYR A 111 8.80 -28.02 18.43
N ALA A 112 9.13 -27.55 17.22
CA ALA A 112 9.93 -28.31 16.27
C ALA A 112 11.41 -28.37 16.69
N ASP A 113 11.90 -27.32 17.34
CA ASP A 113 13.30 -27.17 17.74
C ASP A 113 13.61 -27.71 19.15
N SER A 114 12.58 -28.00 19.96
CA SER A 114 12.78 -28.52 21.32
C SER A 114 13.22 -29.98 21.30
N LYS A 115 14.31 -30.27 22.03
CA LYS A 115 14.79 -31.64 22.30
C LYS A 115 14.11 -32.28 23.51
N VAL A 116 13.30 -31.51 24.23
CA VAL A 116 12.62 -31.93 25.45
C VAL A 116 11.16 -32.18 25.11
N VAL A 117 10.62 -33.31 25.56
CA VAL A 117 9.19 -33.61 25.42
C VAL A 117 8.47 -32.97 26.60
N PRO A 118 7.68 -31.89 26.39
CA PRO A 118 7.04 -31.20 27.50
C PRO A 118 5.86 -32.02 28.06
N LEU A 119 5.67 -31.97 29.37
CA LEU A 119 4.60 -32.68 30.07
C LEU A 119 3.30 -31.88 29.98
N ARG A 120 2.17 -32.54 29.74
CA ARG A 120 0.85 -31.92 29.86
C ARG A 120 0.38 -31.97 31.31
N VAL A 121 -0.27 -30.92 31.79
CA VAL A 121 -0.75 -30.84 33.19
C VAL A 121 -1.65 -32.01 33.54
N GLU A 122 -2.53 -32.42 32.63
CA GLU A 122 -3.47 -33.53 32.83
C GLU A 122 -2.77 -34.90 32.91
N ALA A 123 -1.53 -34.99 32.42
CA ALA A 123 -0.71 -36.20 32.45
C ALA A 123 0.22 -36.27 33.67
N ILE A 124 0.20 -35.25 34.55
CA ILE A 124 1.06 -35.22 35.74
C ILE A 124 0.39 -35.99 36.88
N ASP A 125 0.97 -37.12 37.27
CA ASP A 125 0.69 -37.79 38.54
C ASP A 125 1.76 -37.39 39.58
N PRO A 126 1.41 -36.64 40.64
CA PRO A 126 2.37 -36.20 41.65
C PRO A 126 3.08 -37.34 42.41
N GLN A 127 2.43 -38.50 42.58
CA GLN A 127 3.04 -39.63 43.27
C GLN A 127 4.08 -40.31 42.38
N GLN A 128 3.71 -40.58 41.14
CA GLN A 128 4.64 -41.15 40.15
C GLN A 128 5.82 -40.20 39.91
N LEU A 129 5.57 -38.90 39.73
CA LEU A 129 6.61 -37.90 39.54
C LEU A 129 7.58 -37.85 40.74
N ARG A 130 7.08 -37.99 41.96
CA ARG A 130 7.94 -38.05 43.16
C ARG A 130 8.83 -39.28 43.17
N GLU A 131 8.30 -40.43 42.76
CA GLU A 131 9.08 -41.67 42.66
C GLU A 131 10.14 -41.60 41.55
N ASP A 132 9.80 -41.00 40.41
CA ASP A 132 10.72 -40.82 39.28
C ASP A 132 11.87 -39.85 39.62
N LEU A 133 11.57 -38.80 40.39
CA LEU A 133 12.55 -37.78 40.77
C LEU A 133 13.38 -38.15 42.01
N LYS A 134 13.03 -39.19 42.79
CA LYS A 134 13.67 -39.51 44.09
C LYS A 134 15.17 -39.85 44.00
N HIS A 135 15.64 -40.20 42.81
CA HIS A 135 17.03 -40.55 42.54
C HIS A 135 17.83 -39.44 41.85
N MET A 136 17.19 -38.31 41.53
CA MET A 136 17.88 -37.17 40.95
C MET A 136 18.46 -36.30 42.06
N GLU A 137 19.79 -36.17 42.12
CA GLU A 137 20.43 -35.26 43.06
C GLU A 137 20.31 -33.81 42.56
N GLY A 138 19.81 -32.90 43.42
CA GLY A 138 19.77 -31.47 43.14
C GLY A 138 18.38 -30.94 42.74
N LYS A 139 18.35 -29.89 41.92
CA LYS A 139 17.12 -29.27 41.38
C LYS A 139 16.88 -29.78 39.96
N THR A 140 15.70 -30.32 39.70
CA THR A 140 15.25 -30.74 38.37
C THR A 140 14.29 -29.69 37.79
N GLU A 141 14.51 -29.28 36.54
CA GLU A 141 13.61 -28.41 35.81
C GLU A 141 12.59 -29.25 35.03
N LEU A 142 11.33 -28.84 35.04
CA LEU A 142 10.24 -29.48 34.30
C LEU A 142 9.75 -28.53 33.22
N GLU A 143 9.70 -29.01 31.98
CA GLU A 143 9.05 -28.29 30.89
C GLU A 143 7.59 -28.71 30.80
N ILE A 144 6.68 -27.76 31.06
CA ILE A 144 5.23 -28.00 31.05
C ILE A 144 4.63 -27.39 29.79
N GLN A 145 3.89 -28.20 29.04
CA GLN A 145 3.13 -27.77 27.90
C GLN A 145 1.82 -27.11 28.36
N VAL A 146 1.75 -25.79 28.20
CA VAL A 146 0.55 -25.00 28.54
C VAL A 146 -0.39 -24.83 27.34
N ILE A 147 0.17 -24.84 26.12
CA ILE A 147 -0.58 -24.72 24.85
C ILE A 147 -0.19 -25.89 23.96
N THR A 148 -1.16 -26.48 23.26
CA THR A 148 -0.90 -27.63 22.38
C THR A 148 -0.54 -27.20 20.95
N PRO A 149 0.18 -28.04 20.18
CA PRO A 149 0.49 -27.73 18.79
C PRO A 149 -0.79 -27.73 17.94
N ALA A 150 -1.78 -28.55 18.31
CA ALA A 150 -3.08 -28.60 17.65
C ALA A 150 -3.89 -27.31 17.86
N GLU A 151 -3.89 -26.73 19.06
CA GLU A 151 -4.51 -25.42 19.31
C GLU A 151 -3.84 -24.33 18.46
N ILE A 152 -2.50 -24.33 18.39
CA ILE A 152 -1.75 -23.36 17.57
C ILE A 152 -2.07 -23.53 16.08
N GLU A 153 -2.10 -24.77 15.59
CA GLU A 153 -2.45 -25.07 14.21
C GLU A 153 -3.87 -24.61 13.87
N GLN A 154 -4.83 -24.84 14.77
CA GLN A 154 -6.20 -24.37 14.62
C GLN A 154 -6.26 -22.83 14.54
N GLN A 155 -5.49 -22.12 15.36
CA GLN A 155 -5.43 -20.65 15.30
C GLN A 155 -4.80 -20.17 13.98
N ILE A 156 -3.74 -20.82 13.50
CA ILE A 156 -3.12 -20.49 12.20
C ILE A 156 -4.11 -20.68 11.06
N GLN A 157 -4.83 -21.80 11.03
CA GLN A 157 -5.84 -22.07 10.01
C GLN A 157 -6.98 -21.04 10.07
N SER A 158 -7.49 -20.73 11.27
CA SER A 158 -8.54 -19.74 11.47
C SER A 158 -8.13 -18.34 10.99
N LEU A 159 -6.93 -17.88 11.35
CA LEU A 159 -6.40 -16.58 10.93
C LEU A 159 -6.17 -16.52 9.42
N THR A 160 -5.68 -17.61 8.82
CA THR A 160 -5.46 -17.69 7.37
C THR A 160 -6.79 -17.56 6.63
N SER A 161 -7.80 -18.35 7.02
CA SER A 161 -9.14 -18.25 6.42
C SER A 161 -9.77 -16.86 6.63
N ARG A 162 -9.50 -16.21 7.78
CA ARG A 162 -9.97 -14.85 8.04
C ARG A 162 -9.32 -13.82 7.11
N ILE A 163 -8.01 -13.93 6.86
CA ILE A 163 -7.30 -13.08 5.90
C ILE A 163 -7.89 -13.25 4.51
N ASP A 164 -8.05 -14.49 4.04
CA ASP A 164 -8.61 -14.78 2.70
C ASP A 164 -10.01 -14.14 2.54
N GLN A 165 -10.87 -14.28 3.54
CA GLN A 165 -12.20 -13.65 3.55
C GLN A 165 -12.12 -12.11 3.46
N LEU A 166 -11.23 -11.48 4.23
CA LEU A 166 -11.08 -10.02 4.22
C LEU A 166 -10.53 -9.53 2.88
N GLU A 167 -9.60 -10.25 2.27
CA GLU A 167 -9.03 -9.93 0.95
C GLU A 167 -10.09 -10.05 -0.17
N ASP A 168 -10.95 -11.06 -0.11
CA ASP A 168 -12.11 -11.20 -1.00
C ASP A 168 -13.11 -10.06 -0.84
N GLU A 169 -13.41 -9.67 0.41
CA GLU A 169 -14.29 -8.55 0.69
C GLU A 169 -13.73 -7.23 0.15
N ILE A 170 -12.42 -6.98 0.34
CA ILE A 170 -11.73 -5.80 -0.22
C ILE A 170 -11.80 -5.82 -1.74
N THR A 171 -11.58 -6.98 -2.38
CA THR A 171 -11.66 -7.12 -3.84
C THR A 171 -13.06 -6.82 -4.36
N ARG A 172 -14.09 -7.34 -3.69
CA ARG A 172 -15.49 -7.05 -4.01
C ARG A 172 -15.79 -5.56 -3.88
N LEU A 173 -15.43 -4.93 -2.77
CA LEU A 173 -15.63 -3.49 -2.54
C LEU A 173 -14.91 -2.65 -3.59
N ASN A 174 -13.67 -3.00 -3.93
CA ASN A 174 -12.89 -2.30 -4.96
C ASN A 174 -13.56 -2.31 -6.35
N ASN A 175 -14.34 -3.35 -6.65
CA ASN A 175 -15.00 -3.50 -7.95
C ASN A 175 -16.44 -2.96 -7.97
N GLN A 176 -17.12 -2.91 -6.82
CA GLN A 176 -18.52 -2.45 -6.72
C GLN A 176 -18.63 -0.97 -6.37
N GLU A 177 -17.78 -0.48 -5.47
CA GLU A 177 -17.82 0.92 -5.04
C GLU A 177 -17.34 1.83 -6.14
N THR A 178 -18.06 2.95 -6.31
CA THR A 178 -17.77 3.95 -7.34
C THR A 178 -17.43 5.29 -6.72
N LEU A 179 -16.55 6.00 -7.39
CA LEU A 179 -16.06 7.33 -7.05
C LEU A 179 -16.26 8.24 -8.25
N GLU A 180 -16.75 9.45 -7.99
CA GLU A 180 -16.75 10.51 -8.98
C GLU A 180 -15.44 11.28 -8.90
N ILE A 181 -14.80 11.42 -10.07
CA ILE A 181 -13.49 12.04 -10.21
C ILE A 181 -13.58 13.04 -11.35
N GLU A 182 -13.01 14.21 -11.13
CA GLU A 182 -12.77 15.23 -12.14
C GLU A 182 -11.27 15.34 -12.34
N LEU A 183 -10.85 15.27 -13.61
CA LEU A 183 -9.46 15.46 -14.02
C LEU A 183 -9.42 16.60 -15.02
N SER A 184 -8.36 17.39 -14.97
CA SER A 184 -8.09 18.41 -15.96
C SER A 184 -7.77 17.78 -17.32
N GLU A 185 -7.92 18.58 -18.37
CA GLU A 185 -7.54 18.18 -19.72
C GLU A 185 -6.06 17.78 -19.78
N ALA A 186 -5.18 18.51 -19.08
CA ALA A 186 -3.76 18.17 -19.01
C ALA A 186 -3.50 16.77 -18.45
N SER A 187 -4.24 16.35 -17.41
CA SER A 187 -4.17 15.00 -16.88
C SER A 187 -4.71 13.95 -17.86
N LEU A 188 -5.82 14.25 -18.54
CA LEU A 188 -6.40 13.35 -19.55
C LEU A 188 -5.49 13.16 -20.77
N GLN A 189 -4.87 14.24 -21.25
CA GLN A 189 -3.86 14.22 -22.31
C GLN A 189 -2.62 13.43 -21.87
N LEU A 190 -2.11 13.67 -20.66
CA LEU A 190 -0.97 12.93 -20.11
C LEU A 190 -1.23 11.42 -20.07
N MET A 191 -2.48 11.01 -19.86
CA MET A 191 -2.87 9.60 -19.82
C MET A 191 -3.14 9.00 -21.21
N GLY A 192 -3.19 9.80 -22.28
CA GLY A 192 -3.56 9.36 -23.62
C GLY A 192 -5.06 9.12 -23.77
N THR A 193 -5.88 9.80 -22.96
CA THR A 193 -7.34 9.69 -22.95
C THR A 193 -8.06 10.89 -23.56
N ALA A 194 -7.33 11.97 -23.88
CA ALA A 194 -7.86 13.12 -24.60
C ALA A 194 -7.68 12.91 -26.11
N ALA A 195 -8.62 12.17 -26.71
CA ALA A 195 -9.04 12.21 -28.13
C ALA A 195 -9.67 10.85 -28.51
N ALA A 196 -10.97 10.73 -28.26
CA ALA A 196 -11.90 9.95 -29.07
C ALA A 196 -13.18 10.78 -29.22
#